data_AF-A0A9D9N881-F1
#
_entry.id   AF-A0A9D9N881-F1
#
_cell.length_a   1.000
_cell.length_b   1.000
_cell.length_c   1.000
_cell.angle_alpha   90.00
_cell.angle_beta   90.00
_cell.angle_gamma   90.00
#
_symmetry.space_group_name_H-M   'P 1'
#
loop_
_entity.id
_entity.type
_entity.pdbx_description
1 polymer ?
#
loop_
_entity_poly.entity_id
_entity_poly.type
_entity_poly.pdbx_seq_one_letter_code
_entity_poly.pdbx_strand_id
1 'polypeptide(L)' 'MSNATEKSAVVKKPAVSTIGVLTSGGDAPGMNAATRAVVRAALSKGIKVKG' A
#
# COMPACT_ATOMS: atom_id res chain seq x y z
N MET A 1 23.32 25.90 3.50
CA MET A 1 22.57 24.88 2.72
C MET A 1 22.00 23.88 3.74
N SER A 2 21.05 24.34 4.56
CA SER A 2 19.60 24.11 4.42
C SER A 2 19.18 22.65 4.66
N ASN A 3 19.13 22.33 5.96
CA ASN A 3 18.34 21.33 6.70
C ASN A 3 17.65 20.20 5.91
N ALA A 4 18.22 19.00 5.99
CA ALA A 4 17.54 17.73 5.72
C ALA A 4 16.75 17.19 6.94
N THR A 5 16.54 18.03 7.97
CA THR A 5 15.95 17.67 9.27
C THR A 5 14.53 18.21 9.48
N GLU A 6 13.75 18.40 8.41
CA GLU A 6 12.31 18.63 8.50
C GLU A 6 11.54 17.51 7.77
N LYS A 7 11.47 16.32 8.37
CA LYS A 7 10.29 15.45 8.20
C LYS A 7 10.12 14.34 9.24
N SER A 8 10.70 14.52 10.43
CA SER A 8 10.33 13.73 11.60
C SER A 8 9.05 14.28 12.25
N ALA A 9 8.00 14.49 11.45
CA ALA A 9 6.67 14.47 12.02
C ALA A 9 6.41 13.02 12.42
N VAL A 10 6.03 12.79 13.67
CA VAL A 10 5.63 11.48 14.20
C VAL A 10 4.38 11.04 13.45
N VAL A 11 4.54 10.51 12.23
CA VAL A 11 3.45 9.92 11.47
C VAL A 11 3.11 8.63 12.20
N LYS A 12 1.96 8.64 12.89
CA LYS A 12 1.39 7.47 13.56
C LYS A 12 1.39 6.31 12.56
N LYS A 13 2.31 5.36 12.77
CA LYS A 13 2.48 4.23 11.87
C LYS A 13 1.18 3.44 11.86
N PRO A 14 0.60 3.13 10.68
CA PRO A 14 -0.61 2.31 10.64
C PRO A 14 -0.32 0.96 11.29
N ALA A 15 -1.32 0.39 11.97
CA ALA A 15 -1.20 -0.92 12.62
C ALA A 15 -0.71 -1.99 11.65
N VAL A 16 -1.10 -1.86 10.38
CA VAL A 16 -0.57 -2.63 9.25
C VAL A 16 0.29 -1.73 8.38
N SER A 17 1.56 -2.08 8.25
CA SER A 17 2.52 -1.28 7.47
C SER A 17 2.68 -1.75 6.02
N THR A 18 2.35 -3.01 5.73
CA THR A 18 2.47 -3.63 4.40
C THR A 18 1.39 -4.68 4.18
N ILE A 19 0.84 -4.74 2.96
CA ILE A 19 -0.10 -5.77 2.49
C ILE A 19 0.53 -6.53 1.32
N GLY A 20 0.46 -7.85 1.34
CA GLY A 20 0.80 -8.71 0.20
C GLY A 20 -0.48 -9.20 -0.49
N VAL A 21 -0.55 -9.12 -1.82
CA VAL A 21 -1.69 -9.63 -2.61
C VAL A 21 -1.20 -10.79 -3.47
N LEU A 22 -1.49 -12.02 -3.04
CA LEU A 22 -1.11 -13.23 -3.76
C LEU A 22 -2.34 -13.84 -4.44
N THR A 23 -2.19 -14.23 -5.70
CA THR A 23 -3.20 -14.96 -6.46
C THR A 23 -2.71 -16.38 -6.74
N SER A 24 -3.51 -17.39 -6.36
CA SER A 24 -3.17 -18.80 -6.58
C SER A 24 -3.74 -19.39 -7.88
N GLY A 25 -4.53 -18.62 -8.65
CA GLY A 25 -5.28 -19.10 -9.81
C GLY A 25 -4.96 -18.35 -11.11
N GLY A 26 -5.53 -18.83 -12.22
CA GLY A 26 -5.41 -18.21 -13.56
C GLY A 26 -6.31 -16.99 -13.78
N ASP A 27 -6.27 -16.41 -14.97
CA ASP A 27 -7.01 -15.18 -15.30
C ASP A 27 -8.52 -15.39 -15.25
N ALA A 28 -9.13 -14.90 -14.17
CA ALA A 28 -10.58 -14.82 -14.01
C ALA A 28 -11.06 -13.36 -14.09
N PRO A 29 -12.27 -13.12 -14.64
CA PRO A 29 -12.83 -11.77 -14.68
C PRO A 29 -12.91 -11.17 -13.28
N GLY A 30 -12.43 -9.93 -13.13
CA GLY A 30 -12.48 -9.20 -11.86
C GLY A 30 -11.25 -9.32 -10.96
N MET A 31 -10.32 -10.25 -11.21
CA MET A 31 -9.09 -10.39 -10.39
C MET A 31 -8.24 -9.10 -10.43
N ASN A 32 -8.02 -8.56 -11.63
CA ASN A 32 -7.29 -7.30 -11.80
C ASN A 32 -8.02 -6.11 -11.15
N ALA A 33 -9.35 -6.14 -11.12
CA ALA A 33 -10.15 -5.12 -10.45
C ALA A 33 -10.02 -5.21 -8.93
N ALA A 34 -10.02 -6.42 -8.37
CA ALA A 34 -9.81 -6.66 -6.94
C ALA A 34 -8.43 -6.18 -6.48
N THR A 35 -7.37 -6.59 -7.17
CA THR A 35 -6.00 -6.12 -6.86
C THR A 35 -5.90 -4.60 -6.96
N ARG A 36 -6.49 -4.00 -7.99
CA ARG A 36 -6.53 -2.55 -8.16
C ARG A 36 -7.27 -1.86 -7.00
N ALA A 37 -8.42 -2.38 -6.57
CA ALA A 37 -9.17 -1.83 -5.45
C ALA A 37 -8.36 -1.87 -4.15
N VAL A 38 -7.70 -3.00 -3.87
CA VAL A 38 -6.82 -3.16 -2.70
C VAL A 38 -5.66 -2.17 -2.73
N VAL A 39 -4.95 -2.07 -3.87
CA VAL A 39 -3.82 -1.14 -4.03
C VAL A 39 -4.27 0.31 -3.81
N ARG A 40 -5.41 0.71 -4.39
CA ARG A 40 -5.92 2.09 -4.25
C ARG A 40 -6.32 2.40 -2.81
N ALA A 41 -7.00 1.48 -2.14
CA ALA A 41 -7.36 1.64 -0.73
C ALA A 41 -6.12 1.73 0.16
N ALA A 42 -5.12 0.86 -0.04
CA ALA A 42 -3.88 0.85 0.73
C ALA A 42 -3.08 2.14 0.57
N LEU A 43 -2.92 2.63 -0.67
CA LEU A 43 -2.21 3.87 -0.95
C LEU A 43 -2.90 5.09 -0.31
N SER A 44 -4.24 5.14 -0.33
CA SER A 44 -4.99 6.22 0.36
C SER A 44 -4.77 6.23 1.87
N LYS A 45 -4.38 5.10 2.45
CA LYS A 45 -4.09 4.92 3.88
C LYS A 45 -2.58 5.00 4.20
N GLY A 46 -1.73 5.29 3.22
CA GLY A 46 -0.27 5.30 3.38
C GLY A 46 0.34 3.93 3.67
N ILE A 47 -0.34 2.84 3.29
CA ILE A 47 0.10 1.46 3.49
C ILE A 47 0.85 1.00 2.23
N LYS A 48 1.98 0.32 2.41
CA LYS A 48 2.76 -0.26 1.30
C LYS A 48 2.07 -1.52 0.77
N VAL A 49 2.13 -1.76 -0.53
CA VAL A 49 1.58 -2.98 -1.15
C VAL A 49 2.67 -3.70 -1.93
N LYS A 50 2.66 -5.03 -1.86
CA LYS A 50 3.50 -5.93 -2.65
C LYS A 50 2.61 -6.97 -3.34
N GLY A 51 2.95 -7.29 -4.59
CA GLY A 51 2.40 -8.45 -5.30
C GLY A 51 3.28 -9.67 -5.07
#